data_AF-A0A837NK46-F1
#
_entry.id   AF-A0A837NK46-F1
#
_cell.length_a   1.000
_cell.length_b   1.000
_cell.length_c   1.000
_cell.angle_alpha   90.00
_cell.angle_beta   90.00
_cell.angle_gamma   90.00
#
_symmetry.space_group_name_H-M   'P 1'
#
loop_
_entity.id
_entity.type
_entity.pdbx_description
1 polymer ?
#
loop_
_entity_poly.entity_id
_entity_poly.type
_entity_poly.pdbx_seq_one_letter_code
_entity_poly.pdbx_strand_id
1 'polypeptide(L)'
;MAGQEQQVRVSIPVSALKRAGIDRDDQLQLKVRNDALVLEKIKPRQPQWQQYLIIWPLLVAILSGLASYGYWWFQKVRPVPLTGAQSIGSLTIVAGVVTGAVLFVGFFLKTRNDPENRFSRHIYWRNFPVITIAFIMILAFALVGAFWVLELLFPDVIFDRFTSMLLLVLFTYFADAFMISAALTINARSLSTILTVVIVSGCVISMAANGQRRWWQHNLSFLGTHAAENAWQFNLTLIFSALLMVVLIDYLFVSLSRIYPRTWRTSTLRILLTLTAVDFGA
;
A
#
# COMPACT_ATOMS: atom_id res chain seq x y z
N MET A 1 10.74 -48.38 -11.46
CA MET A 1 9.63 -48.92 -10.64
C MET A 1 9.18 -47.79 -9.72
N ALA A 2 8.08 -47.10 -10.06
CA ALA A 2 7.52 -46.07 -9.19
C ALA A 2 6.84 -46.78 -8.01
N GLY A 3 7.33 -46.55 -6.79
CA GLY A 3 6.76 -47.12 -5.58
C GLY A 3 5.32 -46.68 -5.42
N GLN A 4 4.41 -47.64 -5.28
CA GLN A 4 3.01 -47.37 -4.97
C GLN A 4 2.95 -46.62 -3.63
N GLU A 5 2.48 -45.37 -3.65
CA GLU A 5 2.16 -44.63 -2.44
C GLU A 5 1.12 -45.43 -1.64
N GLN A 6 1.49 -45.89 -0.45
CA GLN A 6 0.57 -46.59 0.45
C GLN A 6 -0.53 -45.63 0.88
N GLN A 7 -1.76 -45.88 0.43
CA GLN A 7 -2.93 -45.10 0.82
C GLN A 7 -3.36 -45.47 2.24
N VAL A 8 -3.23 -44.54 3.18
CA VAL A 8 -3.71 -44.69 4.56
C VAL A 8 -5.14 -44.14 4.67
N ARG A 9 -6.10 -44.98 5.06
CA ARG A 9 -7.49 -44.59 5.32
C ARG A 9 -7.71 -44.38 6.81
N VAL A 10 -8.10 -43.17 7.22
CA VAL A 10 -8.42 -42.84 8.61
C VAL A 10 -9.94 -42.75 8.77
N SER A 11 -10.51 -43.54 9.68
CA SER A 11 -11.94 -43.52 9.99
C SER A 11 -12.22 -42.48 11.08
N ILE A 12 -13.00 -41.45 10.75
CA ILE A 12 -13.36 -40.38 11.69
C ILE A 12 -14.83 -40.59 12.11
N PRO A 13 -15.14 -40.56 13.43
CA PRO A 13 -16.51 -40.70 13.89
C PRO A 13 -17.39 -39.53 13.43
N VAL A 14 -18.61 -39.84 12.97
CA VAL A 14 -19.58 -38.88 12.42
C VAL A 14 -19.95 -37.77 13.43
N SER A 15 -19.89 -38.08 14.72
CA SER A 15 -20.11 -37.11 15.80
C SER A 15 -19.02 -36.02 15.86
N ALA A 16 -17.77 -36.35 15.53
CA ALA A 16 -16.68 -35.37 15.46
C ALA A 16 -16.82 -34.46 14.23
N LEU A 17 -17.22 -35.01 13.08
CA LEU A 17 -17.53 -34.25 11.86
C LEU A 17 -18.68 -33.26 12.09
N LYS A 18 -19.77 -33.68 12.74
CA LYS A 18 -20.89 -32.80 13.09
C LYS A 18 -20.50 -31.69 14.05
N ARG A 19 -19.66 -31.98 15.07
CA ARG A 19 -19.14 -30.95 15.98
C ARG A 19 -18.22 -29.94 15.28
N ALA A 20 -17.53 -30.37 14.23
CA ALA A 20 -16.72 -29.51 13.38
C ALA A 20 -17.54 -28.74 12.32
N GLY A 21 -18.85 -29.01 12.19
CA GLY A 21 -19.71 -28.36 11.19
C GLY A 21 -19.39 -28.79 9.75
N ILE A 22 -18.90 -30.02 9.56
CA ILE A 22 -18.49 -30.57 8.27
C ILE A 22 -19.50 -31.64 7.85
N ASP A 23 -20.07 -31.47 6.65
CA ASP A 23 -21.00 -32.43 6.05
C ASP A 23 -20.28 -33.45 5.17
N ARG A 24 -20.96 -34.57 4.86
CA ARG A 24 -20.37 -35.70 4.11
C ARG A 24 -19.97 -35.35 2.67
N ASP A 25 -20.58 -34.31 2.08
CA ASP A 25 -20.31 -33.83 0.73
C ASP A 25 -19.28 -32.68 0.68
N ASP A 26 -18.77 -32.24 1.82
CA ASP A 26 -17.78 -31.17 1.85
C ASP A 26 -16.41 -31.68 1.38
N GLN A 27 -15.79 -30.93 0.45
CA GLN A 27 -14.39 -31.16 0.10
C GLN A 27 -13.50 -30.77 1.30
N LEU A 28 -12.56 -31.64 1.66
CA LEU A 28 -11.69 -31.48 2.84
C LEU A 28 -10.24 -31.32 2.43
N GLN A 29 -9.51 -30.42 3.11
CA GLN A 29 -8.07 -30.27 2.95
C GLN A 29 -7.36 -30.78 4.20
N LEU A 30 -6.35 -31.62 3.98
CA LEU A 30 -5.42 -32.06 5.01
C LEU A 30 -4.24 -31.09 5.07
N LYS A 31 -4.02 -30.44 6.22
CA LYS A 31 -2.81 -29.63 6.46
C LYS A 31 -2.03 -30.21 7.64
N VAL A 32 -0.72 -30.31 7.50
CA VAL A 32 0.18 -30.63 8.61
C VAL A 32 0.55 -29.32 9.30
N ARG A 33 0.24 -29.19 10.59
CA ARG A 33 0.58 -28.00 11.38
C ARG A 33 1.05 -28.43 12.77
N ASN A 34 2.27 -28.06 13.15
CA ASN A 34 2.89 -28.40 14.44
C ASN A 34 2.77 -29.90 14.80
N ASP A 35 3.24 -30.77 13.91
CA ASP A 35 3.18 -32.25 14.05
C ASP A 35 1.77 -32.85 14.22
N ALA A 36 0.71 -32.06 14.01
CA ALA A 36 -0.67 -32.51 13.98
C ALA A 36 -1.24 -32.46 12.56
N LEU A 37 -2.04 -33.47 12.22
CA LEU A 37 -2.86 -33.50 11.01
C LEU A 37 -4.18 -32.75 11.30
N VAL A 38 -4.36 -31.61 10.65
CA VAL A 38 -5.57 -30.79 10.78
C VAL A 38 -6.40 -30.96 9.51
N LEU A 39 -7.63 -31.47 9.67
CA LEU A 39 -8.65 -31.45 8.62
C LEU A 39 -9.40 -30.12 8.69
N GLU A 40 -9.39 -29.37 7.60
CA GLU A 40 -10.20 -28.17 7.43
C GLU A 40 -11.15 -28.35 6.24
N LYS A 41 -12.38 -27.86 6.35
CA LYS A 41 -13.29 -27.73 5.20
C LYS A 41 -12.59 -26.87 4.15
N ILE A 42 -12.55 -27.32 2.89
CA ILE A 42 -12.16 -26.49 1.76
C ILE A 42 -13.26 -25.44 1.64
N LYS A 43 -13.06 -24.32 2.33
CA LYS A 43 -13.74 -23.08 1.97
C LYS A 43 -13.32 -22.83 0.52
N PRO A 44 -14.26 -22.73 -0.45
CA PRO A 44 -13.89 -22.33 -1.79
C PRO A 44 -13.03 -21.09 -1.66
N ARG A 45 -11.80 -21.15 -2.18
CA ARG A 45 -10.83 -20.07 -2.17
C ARG A 45 -11.56 -18.86 -2.75
N GLN A 46 -12.10 -17.99 -1.88
CA GLN A 46 -13.14 -17.06 -2.31
C GLN A 46 -12.58 -16.18 -3.43
N PRO A 47 -13.10 -16.26 -4.67
CA PRO A 47 -12.66 -15.40 -5.77
C PRO A 47 -13.07 -13.94 -5.54
N GLN A 48 -13.95 -13.69 -4.55
CA GLN A 48 -14.58 -12.40 -4.30
C GLN A 48 -13.59 -11.31 -3.88
N TRP A 49 -12.56 -11.64 -3.09
CA TRP A 49 -11.56 -10.65 -2.65
C TRP A 49 -10.76 -10.07 -3.82
N GLN A 50 -10.41 -10.90 -4.82
CA GLN A 50 -9.73 -10.44 -6.05
C GLN A 50 -10.65 -9.63 -6.97
N GLN A 51 -11.93 -9.98 -7.06
CA GLN A 51 -12.89 -9.19 -7.85
C GLN A 51 -13.14 -7.81 -7.23
N TYR A 52 -13.23 -7.72 -5.90
CA TYR A 52 -13.37 -6.44 -5.22
C TYR A 52 -12.13 -5.54 -5.38
N LEU A 53 -10.93 -6.12 -5.51
CA LEU A 53 -9.68 -5.41 -5.77
C LEU A 53 -9.62 -4.74 -7.15
N ILE A 54 -10.44 -5.17 -8.11
CA ILE A 54 -10.44 -4.63 -9.48
C ILE A 54 -11.66 -3.74 -9.71
N ILE A 55 -12.85 -4.18 -9.28
CA ILE A 55 -14.11 -3.50 -9.61
C ILE A 55 -14.24 -2.16 -8.89
N TRP A 56 -13.98 -2.12 -7.58
CA TRP A 56 -14.13 -0.89 -6.79
C TRP A 56 -13.18 0.24 -7.20
N PRO A 57 -11.86 0.03 -7.34
CA PRO A 57 -10.97 1.10 -7.77
C PRO A 57 -11.29 1.55 -9.19
N LEU A 58 -11.72 0.65 -10.08
CA LEU A 58 -12.14 1.02 -11.44
C LEU A 58 -13.40 1.89 -11.44
N LEU A 59 -14.41 1.50 -10.66
CA LEU A 59 -15.67 2.25 -10.55
C LEU A 59 -15.41 3.66 -10.02
N VAL A 60 -14.64 3.77 -8.94
CA VAL A 60 -14.32 5.06 -8.32
C VAL A 60 -13.44 5.91 -9.25
N ALA A 61 -12.48 5.33 -9.94
CA ALA A 61 -11.67 6.03 -10.93
C ALA A 61 -12.52 6.56 -12.10
N ILE A 62 -13.47 5.78 -12.62
CA ILE A 62 -14.39 6.22 -13.68
C ILE A 62 -15.26 7.38 -13.19
N LEU A 63 -15.80 7.30 -11.96
CA LEU A 63 -16.58 8.39 -11.38
C LEU A 63 -15.75 9.67 -11.23
N SER A 64 -14.51 9.56 -10.75
CA SER A 64 -13.57 10.68 -10.69
C SER A 64 -13.27 11.25 -12.07
N GLY A 65 -13.04 10.41 -13.07
CA GLY A 65 -12.86 10.82 -14.46
C GLY A 65 -14.05 11.59 -15.01
N LEU A 66 -15.27 11.11 -14.78
CA LEU A 66 -16.50 11.79 -15.21
C LEU A 66 -16.68 13.14 -14.49
N ALA A 67 -16.39 13.20 -13.20
CA ALA A 67 -16.43 14.44 -12.43
C ALA A 67 -15.41 15.47 -12.94
N SER A 68 -14.17 15.05 -13.21
CA SER A 68 -13.13 15.90 -13.80
C SER A 68 -13.45 16.35 -15.23
N TYR A 69 -14.05 15.47 -16.04
CA TYR A 69 -14.52 15.83 -17.37
C TYR A 69 -15.62 16.89 -17.32
N GLY A 70 -16.58 16.75 -16.40
CA GLY A 70 -17.60 17.76 -16.12
C GLY A 70 -16.98 19.09 -15.69
N TYR A 71 -16.01 19.05 -14.77
CA TYR A 71 -15.28 20.24 -14.32
C TYR A 71 -14.58 20.98 -15.48
N TRP A 72 -13.86 20.27 -16.36
CA TRP A 72 -13.24 20.89 -17.54
C TRP A 72 -14.26 21.43 -18.53
N TRP A 73 -15.43 20.80 -18.64
CA TRP A 73 -16.52 21.31 -19.47
C TRP A 73 -17.03 22.67 -18.96
N PHE A 74 -17.28 22.79 -17.65
CA PHE A 74 -17.72 24.05 -17.04
C PHE A 74 -16.67 25.15 -17.12
N GLN A 75 -15.40 24.83 -16.89
CA GLN A 75 -14.28 25.78 -16.95
C GLN A 75 -13.88 26.17 -18.39
N LYS A 76 -14.49 25.59 -19.42
CA LYS A 76 -14.15 25.78 -20.85
C LYS A 76 -12.67 25.55 -21.18
N VAL A 77 -11.99 24.70 -20.42
CA VAL A 77 -10.57 24.39 -20.65
C VAL A 77 -10.46 23.54 -21.91
N ARG A 78 -9.80 24.08 -22.93
CA ARG A 78 -9.41 23.41 -24.16
C ARG A 78 -8.04 23.98 -24.56
N PRO A 79 -6.95 23.20 -24.66
CA PRO A 79 -6.68 21.82 -24.22
C PRO A 79 -6.22 21.72 -22.75
N VAL A 80 -6.10 20.50 -22.21
CA VAL A 80 -5.71 20.26 -20.80
C VAL A 80 -4.24 19.81 -20.74
N PRO A 81 -3.38 20.49 -19.97
CA PRO A 81 -1.98 20.10 -19.84
C PRO A 81 -1.81 18.86 -18.94
N LEU A 82 -0.72 18.12 -19.15
CA LEU A 82 -0.36 16.97 -18.32
C LEU A 82 -0.02 17.40 -16.88
N THR A 83 0.74 18.49 -16.74
CA THR A 83 1.20 19.07 -15.46
C THR A 83 0.80 20.55 -15.32
N GLY A 84 0.88 21.11 -14.11
CA GLY A 84 0.43 22.47 -13.79
C GLY A 84 -0.83 22.54 -12.91
N ALA A 85 -1.33 23.75 -12.64
CA ALA A 85 -2.39 23.98 -11.64
C ALA A 85 -3.75 23.37 -12.01
N GLN A 86 -4.17 23.49 -13.28
CA GLN A 86 -5.40 22.87 -13.81
C GLN A 86 -5.05 21.78 -14.82
N SER A 87 -4.35 20.75 -14.35
CA SER A 87 -3.81 19.69 -15.20
C SER A 87 -4.39 18.32 -14.87
N ILE A 88 -4.06 17.35 -15.71
CA ILE A 88 -4.33 15.94 -15.42
C ILE A 88 -3.67 15.55 -14.09
N GLY A 89 -2.41 15.96 -13.87
CA GLY A 89 -1.66 15.66 -12.67
C GLY A 89 -2.29 16.21 -11.40
N SER A 90 -2.63 17.51 -11.37
CA SER A 90 -3.19 18.13 -10.17
C SER A 90 -4.54 17.53 -9.77
N LEU A 91 -5.42 17.28 -10.75
CA LEU A 91 -6.71 16.64 -10.48
C LEU A 91 -6.56 15.17 -10.10
N THR A 92 -5.61 14.44 -10.70
CA THR A 92 -5.31 13.06 -10.32
C THR A 92 -4.79 12.97 -8.89
N ILE A 93 -3.90 13.88 -8.47
CA ILE A 93 -3.38 13.92 -7.10
C ILE A 93 -4.53 14.14 -6.12
N VAL A 94 -5.38 15.16 -6.35
CA VAL A 94 -6.49 15.46 -5.44
C VAL A 94 -7.52 14.32 -5.43
N ALA A 95 -7.98 13.89 -6.61
CA ALA A 95 -8.97 12.84 -6.72
C ALA A 95 -8.45 11.53 -6.13
N GLY A 96 -7.27 11.07 -6.56
CA GLY A 96 -6.65 9.82 -6.11
C GLY A 96 -6.35 9.80 -4.61
N VAL A 97 -5.94 10.92 -4.01
CA VAL A 97 -5.75 11.00 -2.55
C VAL A 97 -7.08 10.89 -1.82
N VAL A 98 -8.11 11.60 -2.27
CA VAL A 98 -9.44 11.57 -1.63
C VAL A 98 -10.10 10.20 -1.79
N THR A 99 -10.14 9.66 -3.02
CA THR A 99 -10.75 8.36 -3.30
C THR A 99 -9.96 7.23 -2.66
N GLY A 100 -8.64 7.27 -2.77
CA GLY A 100 -7.74 6.31 -2.16
C GLY A 100 -7.88 6.27 -0.65
N ALA A 101 -8.00 7.43 0.01
CA ALA A 101 -8.26 7.51 1.45
C ALA A 101 -9.60 6.85 1.83
N VAL A 102 -10.68 7.17 1.10
CA VAL A 102 -12.01 6.58 1.36
C VAL A 102 -11.99 5.07 1.16
N LEU A 103 -11.37 4.58 0.08
CA LEU A 103 -11.26 3.16 -0.21
C LEU A 103 -10.40 2.43 0.82
N PHE A 104 -9.25 3.00 1.20
CA PHE A 104 -8.39 2.44 2.24
C PHE A 104 -9.16 2.30 3.56
N VAL A 105 -9.81 3.37 4.02
CA VAL A 105 -10.61 3.36 5.25
C VAL A 105 -11.73 2.32 5.17
N GLY A 106 -12.49 2.30 4.06
CA GLY A 106 -13.61 1.38 3.87
C GLY A 106 -13.19 -0.08 3.87
N PHE A 107 -12.16 -0.44 3.09
CA PHE A 107 -11.67 -1.81 3.02
C PHE A 107 -10.97 -2.26 4.29
N PHE A 108 -10.19 -1.37 4.92
CA PHE A 108 -9.55 -1.67 6.19
C PHE A 108 -10.58 -1.94 7.30
N LEU A 109 -11.68 -1.17 7.34
CA LEU A 109 -12.79 -1.42 8.26
C LEU A 109 -13.57 -2.70 7.91
N LYS A 110 -13.72 -3.05 6.64
CA LYS A 110 -14.38 -4.30 6.22
C LYS A 110 -13.57 -5.53 6.63
N THR A 111 -12.25 -5.49 6.45
CA THR A 111 -11.31 -6.55 6.87
C THR A 111 -11.30 -6.78 8.38
N ARG A 112 -11.75 -5.80 9.18
CA ARG A 112 -11.92 -5.91 10.65
C ARG A 112 -12.95 -6.99 11.06
N ASN A 113 -13.94 -7.25 10.21
CA ASN A 113 -15.07 -8.10 10.54
C ASN A 113 -14.90 -9.56 10.07
N ASP A 114 -13.75 -9.92 9.51
CA ASP A 114 -13.48 -11.28 9.06
C ASP A 114 -13.11 -12.19 10.26
N PRO A 115 -13.92 -13.22 10.58
CA PRO A 115 -13.73 -14.07 11.76
C PRO A 115 -12.43 -14.91 11.75
N GLU A 116 -11.76 -15.05 10.60
CA GLU A 116 -10.46 -15.75 10.47
C GLU A 116 -9.27 -14.89 10.92
N ASN A 117 -9.43 -13.55 10.93
CA ASN A 117 -8.33 -12.64 11.23
C ASN A 117 -8.30 -12.36 12.73
N ARG A 118 -7.54 -13.18 13.49
CA ARG A 118 -7.30 -13.04 14.96
C ARG A 118 -6.48 -11.80 15.33
N PHE A 119 -6.80 -10.65 14.74
CA PHE A 119 -6.25 -9.34 15.06
C PHE A 119 -7.15 -8.70 16.13
N SER A 120 -6.59 -8.47 17.33
CA SER A 120 -7.34 -7.94 18.48
C SER A 120 -8.07 -6.63 18.13
N ARG A 121 -9.40 -6.72 18.06
CA ARG A 121 -10.38 -5.71 17.62
C ARG A 121 -10.30 -4.35 18.34
N HIS A 122 -9.60 -4.29 19.48
CA HIS A 122 -9.46 -3.10 20.34
C HIS A 122 -8.12 -2.36 20.21
N ILE A 123 -7.03 -3.02 19.79
CA ILE A 123 -5.71 -2.36 19.68
C ILE A 123 -5.55 -1.62 18.34
N TYR A 124 -6.26 -2.08 17.30
CA TYR A 124 -6.21 -1.50 15.96
C TYR A 124 -6.76 -0.06 15.87
N TRP A 125 -7.77 0.29 16.65
CA TRP A 125 -8.48 1.57 16.45
C TRP A 125 -7.64 2.80 16.82
N ARG A 126 -6.73 2.69 17.80
CA ARG A 126 -5.85 3.82 18.19
C ARG A 126 -4.70 4.05 17.21
N ASN A 127 -4.30 3.01 16.48
CA ASN A 127 -3.20 3.04 15.52
C ASN A 127 -3.67 3.27 14.09
N PHE A 128 -4.93 2.97 13.81
CA PHE A 128 -5.57 3.15 12.50
C PHE A 128 -5.41 4.56 11.90
N PRO A 129 -5.59 5.67 12.65
CA PRO A 129 -5.40 7.01 12.08
C PRO A 129 -3.96 7.24 11.62
N VAL A 130 -2.98 6.77 12.39
CA VAL A 130 -1.55 6.95 12.07
C VAL A 130 -1.19 6.19 10.80
N ILE A 131 -1.62 4.93 10.67
CA ILE A 131 -1.40 4.12 9.48
C ILE A 131 -2.08 4.76 8.26
N THR A 132 -3.33 5.19 8.40
CA THR A 132 -4.09 5.79 7.31
C THR A 132 -3.44 7.08 6.83
N ILE A 133 -3.07 7.97 7.74
CA ILE A 133 -2.38 9.22 7.41
C ILE A 133 -1.04 8.94 6.72
N ALA A 134 -0.28 7.95 7.19
CA ALA A 134 0.98 7.60 6.57
C ALA A 134 0.80 7.10 5.13
N PHE A 135 -0.18 6.22 4.86
CA PHE A 135 -0.45 5.76 3.48
C PHE A 135 -1.00 6.87 2.58
N ILE A 136 -1.83 7.76 3.11
CA ILE A 136 -2.29 8.95 2.39
C ILE A 136 -1.10 9.83 1.98
N MET A 137 -0.17 10.09 2.90
CA MET A 137 1.04 10.86 2.60
C MET A 137 1.93 10.13 1.57
N ILE A 138 2.17 8.84 1.75
CA ILE A 138 2.90 7.98 0.81
C ILE A 138 2.32 8.13 -0.60
N LEU A 139 0.99 7.98 -0.74
CA LEU A 139 0.32 8.10 -2.03
C LEU A 139 0.46 9.52 -2.61
N ALA A 140 0.22 10.55 -1.80
CA ALA A 140 0.31 11.94 -2.24
C ALA A 140 1.71 12.27 -2.78
N PHE A 141 2.76 11.92 -2.03
CA PHE A 141 4.15 12.13 -2.45
C PHE A 141 4.52 11.29 -3.67
N ALA A 142 4.05 10.04 -3.75
CA ALA A 142 4.28 9.20 -4.92
C ALA A 142 3.65 9.79 -6.19
N LEU A 143 2.41 10.30 -6.10
CA LEU A 143 1.74 10.93 -7.23
C LEU A 143 2.43 12.25 -7.64
N VAL A 144 2.79 13.10 -6.68
CA VAL A 144 3.56 14.33 -6.94
C VAL A 144 4.88 14.01 -7.64
N GLY A 145 5.64 13.05 -7.11
CA GLY A 145 6.90 12.62 -7.72
C GLY A 145 6.71 12.01 -9.11
N ALA A 146 5.69 11.19 -9.31
CA ALA A 146 5.39 10.59 -10.62
C ALA A 146 5.03 11.63 -11.67
N PHE A 147 4.14 12.58 -11.36
CA PHE A 147 3.79 13.66 -12.29
C PHE A 147 4.94 14.63 -12.54
N TRP A 148 5.80 14.86 -11.56
CA TRP A 148 7.04 15.60 -11.76
C TRP A 148 7.98 14.89 -12.75
N VAL A 149 8.15 13.57 -12.63
CA VAL A 149 8.95 12.80 -13.61
C VAL A 149 8.32 12.85 -15.00
N LEU A 150 6.99 12.78 -15.09
CA LEU A 150 6.28 12.91 -16.36
C LEU A 150 6.44 14.31 -16.97
N GLU A 151 6.47 15.37 -16.16
CA GLU A 151 6.77 16.73 -16.62
C GLU A 151 8.15 16.83 -17.25
N LEU A 152 9.15 16.18 -16.64
CA LEU A 152 10.51 16.15 -17.17
C LEU A 152 10.62 15.36 -18.49
N LEU A 153 9.86 14.26 -18.62
CA LEU A 153 9.86 13.42 -19.81
C LEU A 153 9.03 14.01 -20.96
N PHE A 154 7.94 14.70 -20.63
CA PHE A 154 6.95 15.20 -21.57
C PHE A 154 6.59 16.67 -21.26
N PRO A 155 7.55 17.59 -21.38
CA PRO A 155 7.32 19.00 -21.10
C PRO A 155 6.30 19.60 -22.05
N ASP A 156 5.42 20.45 -21.51
CA ASP A 156 4.39 21.19 -22.24
C ASP A 156 3.39 20.34 -23.04
N VAL A 157 3.25 19.06 -22.69
CA VAL A 157 2.29 18.18 -23.35
C VAL A 157 0.86 18.54 -22.94
N ILE A 158 0.03 18.73 -23.96
CA ILE A 158 -1.39 19.06 -23.87
C ILE A 158 -2.23 17.99 -24.55
N PHE A 159 -3.37 17.66 -23.95
CA PHE A 159 -4.29 16.64 -24.44
C PHE A 159 -5.69 17.23 -24.65
N ASP A 160 -6.46 16.59 -25.53
CA ASP A 160 -7.88 16.84 -25.62
C ASP A 160 -8.61 16.28 -24.38
N ARG A 161 -9.80 16.81 -24.10
CA ARG A 161 -10.54 16.48 -22.87
C ARG A 161 -10.85 15.00 -22.71
N PHE A 162 -11.06 14.27 -23.82
CA PHE A 162 -11.38 12.85 -23.75
C PHE A 162 -10.14 12.04 -23.37
N THR A 163 -9.01 12.30 -24.02
CA THR A 163 -7.73 11.67 -23.65
C THR A 163 -7.32 12.02 -22.22
N SER A 164 -7.50 13.28 -21.79
CA SER A 164 -7.23 13.70 -20.41
C SER A 164 -8.08 12.95 -19.38
N MET A 165 -9.36 12.70 -19.69
CA MET A 165 -10.23 11.89 -18.84
C MET A 165 -9.71 10.46 -18.73
N LEU A 166 -9.37 9.83 -19.85
CA LEU A 166 -8.84 8.46 -19.86
C LEU A 166 -7.54 8.33 -19.05
N LEU A 167 -6.62 9.28 -19.21
CA LEU A 167 -5.38 9.32 -18.45
C LEU A 167 -5.64 9.49 -16.95
N LEU A 168 -6.55 10.40 -16.57
CA LEU A 168 -6.94 10.58 -15.17
C LEU A 168 -7.52 9.29 -14.58
N VAL A 169 -8.47 8.65 -15.28
CA VAL A 169 -9.05 7.36 -14.86
C VAL A 169 -7.95 6.31 -14.69
N LEU A 170 -7.00 6.24 -15.61
CA LEU A 170 -5.89 5.28 -15.55
C LEU A 170 -5.04 5.49 -14.29
N PHE A 171 -4.57 6.73 -14.05
CA PHE A 171 -3.73 7.01 -12.90
C PHE A 171 -4.48 6.89 -11.57
N THR A 172 -5.73 7.36 -11.51
CA THR A 172 -6.58 7.21 -10.32
C THR A 172 -6.87 5.73 -10.03
N TYR A 173 -7.10 4.90 -11.06
CA TYR A 173 -7.28 3.46 -10.88
C TYR A 173 -6.07 2.80 -10.21
N PHE A 174 -4.85 3.11 -10.67
CA PHE A 174 -3.64 2.56 -10.05
C PHE A 174 -3.42 3.08 -8.62
N ALA A 175 -3.71 4.35 -8.36
CA ALA A 175 -3.66 4.94 -7.03
C ALA A 175 -4.63 4.24 -6.05
N ASP A 176 -5.88 4.06 -6.47
CA ASP A 176 -6.93 3.42 -5.68
C ASP A 176 -6.63 1.93 -5.49
N ALA A 177 -6.15 1.24 -6.53
CA ALA A 177 -5.74 -0.17 -6.44
C ALA A 177 -4.57 -0.36 -5.47
N PHE A 178 -3.60 0.56 -5.47
CA PHE A 178 -2.51 0.58 -4.49
C PHE A 178 -3.05 0.71 -3.06
N MET A 179 -3.99 1.64 -2.84
CA MET A 179 -4.58 1.87 -1.51
C MET A 179 -5.39 0.67 -1.02
N ILE A 180 -6.19 0.03 -1.89
CA ILE A 180 -6.91 -1.19 -1.49
C ILE A 180 -5.91 -2.32 -1.23
N SER A 181 -4.91 -2.53 -2.09
CA SER A 181 -3.89 -3.55 -1.85
C SER A 181 -3.19 -3.34 -0.53
N ALA A 182 -2.79 -2.10 -0.21
CA ALA A 182 -2.23 -1.73 1.07
C ALA A 182 -3.18 -2.15 2.21
N ALA A 183 -4.45 -1.76 2.16
CA ALA A 183 -5.43 -2.11 3.18
C ALA A 183 -5.59 -3.63 3.41
N LEU A 184 -5.35 -4.47 2.39
CA LEU A 184 -5.58 -5.92 2.45
C LEU A 184 -4.33 -6.77 2.70
N THR A 185 -3.14 -6.35 2.25
CA THR A 185 -1.93 -7.20 2.23
C THR A 185 -0.79 -6.75 3.14
N ILE A 186 -0.93 -5.62 3.85
CA ILE A 186 0.15 -5.11 4.70
C ILE A 186 0.50 -6.12 5.80
N ASN A 187 1.76 -6.50 5.81
CA ASN A 187 2.43 -7.15 6.93
C ASN A 187 3.85 -6.58 7.09
N ALA A 188 4.49 -6.85 8.23
CA ALA A 188 5.85 -6.34 8.52
C ALA A 188 6.89 -6.70 7.45
N ARG A 189 6.80 -7.91 6.88
CA ARG A 189 7.76 -8.40 5.89
C ARG A 189 7.68 -7.60 4.60
N SER A 190 6.48 -7.51 4.02
CA SER A 190 6.27 -6.76 2.77
C SER A 190 6.67 -5.30 2.92
N LEU A 191 6.32 -4.69 4.06
CA LEU A 191 6.65 -3.29 4.32
C LEU A 191 8.16 -3.07 4.49
N SER A 192 8.85 -3.98 5.17
CA SER A 192 10.32 -3.96 5.25
C SER A 192 10.97 -4.10 3.88
N THR A 193 10.46 -4.99 3.02
CA THR A 193 10.97 -5.15 1.65
C THR A 193 10.76 -3.88 0.83
N ILE A 194 9.57 -3.28 0.89
CA ILE A 194 9.27 -2.02 0.19
C ILE A 194 10.21 -0.92 0.70
N LEU A 195 10.39 -0.78 2.01
CA LEU A 195 11.31 0.19 2.61
C LEU A 195 12.74 0.02 2.07
N THR A 196 13.27 -1.20 2.07
CA THR A 196 14.61 -1.49 1.53
C THR A 196 14.70 -1.15 0.05
N VAL A 197 13.73 -1.57 -0.75
CA VAL A 197 13.72 -1.30 -2.20
C VAL A 197 13.67 0.19 -2.47
N VAL A 198 12.84 0.95 -1.76
CA VAL A 198 12.75 2.42 -1.89
C VAL A 198 14.09 3.07 -1.55
N ILE A 199 14.67 2.77 -0.39
CA ILE A 199 15.94 3.38 0.04
C ILE A 199 17.03 3.10 -0.99
N VAL A 200 17.18 1.83 -1.41
CA VAL A 200 18.24 1.42 -2.33
C VAL A 200 18.01 2.03 -3.72
N SER A 201 16.82 1.89 -4.28
CA SER A 201 16.51 2.41 -5.62
C SER A 201 16.57 3.93 -5.67
N GLY A 202 15.99 4.63 -4.68
CA GLY A 202 15.99 6.09 -4.64
C GLY A 202 17.39 6.68 -4.44
N CYS A 203 18.24 6.01 -3.64
CA CYS A 203 19.64 6.38 -3.49
C CYS A 203 20.40 6.19 -4.83
N VAL A 204 20.24 5.05 -5.51
CA VAL A 204 20.86 4.79 -6.82
C VAL A 204 20.41 5.80 -7.88
N ILE A 205 19.11 6.11 -7.94
CA ILE A 205 18.55 7.11 -8.86
C ILE A 205 19.17 8.49 -8.58
N SER A 206 19.26 8.87 -7.31
CA SER A 206 19.81 10.17 -6.90
C SER A 206 21.32 10.28 -7.19
N MET A 207 22.06 9.17 -7.07
CA MET A 207 23.47 9.08 -7.48
C MET A 207 23.63 9.25 -8.99
N ALA A 208 22.80 8.55 -9.78
CA ALA A 208 22.83 8.64 -11.24
C ALA A 208 22.50 10.06 -11.72
N ALA A 209 21.50 10.70 -11.10
CA ALA A 209 21.08 12.06 -11.43
C ALA A 209 22.07 13.16 -11.01
N ASN A 210 23.03 12.86 -10.13
CA ASN A 210 24.06 13.80 -9.67
C ASN A 210 25.47 13.43 -10.17
N GLY A 211 25.62 12.47 -11.09
CA GLY A 211 26.90 11.83 -11.45
C GLY A 211 28.04 12.75 -11.90
N GLN A 212 27.78 14.01 -12.23
CA GLN A 212 28.83 15.00 -12.59
C GLN A 212 29.49 15.66 -11.38
N ARG A 213 28.79 15.75 -10.23
CA ARG A 213 29.37 16.27 -8.98
C ARG A 213 29.97 15.08 -8.25
N ARG A 214 31.21 15.22 -7.74
CA ARG A 214 31.95 14.17 -7.04
C ARG A 214 31.35 13.88 -5.64
N TRP A 215 30.05 13.58 -5.59
CA TRP A 215 29.25 13.37 -4.38
C TRP A 215 29.89 12.32 -3.47
N TRP A 216 30.52 11.30 -4.05
CA TRP A 216 31.23 10.24 -3.34
C TRP A 216 32.47 10.73 -2.56
N GLN A 217 32.98 11.94 -2.84
CA GLN A 217 34.12 12.53 -2.13
C GLN A 217 33.70 13.33 -0.89
N HIS A 218 32.40 13.59 -0.73
CA HIS A 218 31.88 14.32 0.41
C HIS A 218 31.23 13.35 1.37
N ASN A 219 29.96 13.02 1.14
CA ASN A 219 29.17 12.06 1.90
C ASN A 219 27.87 11.77 1.12
N LEU A 220 27.18 10.67 1.45
CA LEU A 220 25.85 10.38 0.87
C LEU A 220 24.84 11.50 1.14
N SER A 221 24.93 12.16 2.30
CA SER A 221 24.07 13.30 2.66
C SER A 221 24.23 14.50 1.72
N PHE A 222 25.35 14.62 0.98
CA PHE A 222 25.53 15.67 -0.02
C PHE A 222 24.43 15.64 -1.08
N LEU A 223 23.93 14.45 -1.43
CA LEU A 223 22.87 14.24 -2.42
C LEU A 223 21.56 14.93 -2.01
N GLY A 224 21.36 15.26 -0.73
CA GLY A 224 20.17 15.99 -0.24
C GLY A 224 20.37 17.49 -0.04
N THR A 225 21.58 18.01 -0.24
CA THR A 225 21.90 19.43 0.02
C THR A 225 21.56 20.33 -1.17
N HIS A 226 21.36 21.62 -0.92
CA HIS A 226 21.19 22.64 -1.98
C HIS A 226 22.37 22.73 -2.97
N ALA A 227 23.52 22.15 -2.61
CA ALA A 227 24.70 22.08 -3.48
C ALA A 227 24.66 20.90 -4.48
N ALA A 228 23.66 20.01 -4.40
CA ALA A 228 23.39 18.98 -5.41
C ALA A 228 22.43 19.52 -6.48
N GLU A 229 22.60 19.10 -7.74
CA GLU A 229 21.73 19.57 -8.84
C GLU A 229 20.30 19.04 -8.69
N ASN A 230 20.17 17.79 -8.26
CA ASN A 230 18.88 17.11 -8.14
C ASN A 230 18.62 16.66 -6.70
N ALA A 231 18.83 17.58 -5.75
CA ALA A 231 18.77 17.29 -4.32
C ALA A 231 17.43 16.72 -3.85
N TRP A 232 16.36 17.19 -4.50
CA TRP A 232 14.99 16.84 -4.14
C TRP A 232 14.67 15.35 -4.36
N GLN A 233 15.35 14.64 -5.29
CA GLN A 233 15.15 13.20 -5.52
C GLN A 233 15.57 12.37 -4.30
N PHE A 234 16.72 12.75 -3.72
CA PHE A 234 17.24 12.09 -2.53
C PHE A 234 16.36 12.40 -1.33
N ASN A 235 15.96 13.66 -1.15
CA ASN A 235 15.07 14.07 -0.07
C ASN A 235 13.69 13.41 -0.17
N LEU A 236 13.14 13.25 -1.38
CA LEU A 236 11.90 12.50 -1.58
C LEU A 236 12.05 11.02 -1.15
N THR A 237 13.19 10.41 -1.47
CA THR A 237 13.51 9.04 -1.03
C THR A 237 13.55 8.95 0.49
N LEU A 238 14.17 9.92 1.17
CA LEU A 238 14.22 9.99 2.64
C LEU A 238 12.82 10.15 3.26
N ILE A 239 12.00 11.06 2.72
CA ILE A 239 10.61 11.27 3.17
C ILE A 239 9.80 9.96 3.02
N PHE A 240 9.87 9.30 1.86
CA PHE A 240 9.12 8.06 1.64
C PHE A 240 9.57 6.94 2.58
N SER A 241 10.88 6.86 2.82
CA SER A 241 11.48 5.90 3.74
C SER A 241 11.09 6.17 5.19
N ALA A 242 11.04 7.43 5.60
CA ALA A 242 10.53 7.86 6.90
C ALA A 242 9.06 7.45 7.09
N LEU A 243 8.20 7.73 6.10
CA LEU A 243 6.78 7.34 6.14
C LEU A 243 6.61 5.82 6.26
N LEU A 244 7.34 5.06 5.45
CA LEU A 244 7.33 3.59 5.52
C LEU A 244 7.85 3.08 6.87
N MET A 245 8.88 3.72 7.44
CA MET A 245 9.41 3.36 8.76
C MET A 245 8.39 3.65 9.87
N VAL A 246 7.66 4.77 9.82
CA VAL A 246 6.55 5.06 10.74
C VAL A 246 5.49 3.95 10.69
N VAL A 247 5.09 3.53 9.48
CA VAL A 247 4.13 2.42 9.32
C VAL A 247 4.71 1.10 9.87
N LEU A 248 6.00 0.84 9.65
CA LEU A 248 6.66 -0.39 10.11
C LEU A 248 6.75 -0.46 11.62
N ILE A 249 7.15 0.64 12.26
CA ILE A 249 7.19 0.79 13.71
C ILE A 249 5.77 0.58 14.24
N ASP A 250 4.77 1.27 13.68
CA ASP A 250 3.39 1.13 14.15
C ASP A 250 2.92 -0.33 14.10
N TYR A 251 3.11 -0.98 12.95
CA TYR A 251 2.77 -2.38 12.75
C TYR A 251 3.50 -3.30 13.73
N LEU A 252 4.82 -3.10 13.93
CA LEU A 252 5.63 -3.89 14.85
C LEU A 252 5.07 -3.80 16.27
N PHE A 253 4.74 -2.61 16.75
CA PHE A 253 4.18 -2.44 18.09
C PHE A 253 2.76 -3.00 18.23
N VAL A 254 1.95 -2.98 17.17
CA VAL A 254 0.67 -3.71 17.17
C VAL A 254 0.89 -5.20 17.32
N SER A 255 1.82 -5.78 16.55
CA SER A 255 2.14 -7.20 16.63
C SER A 255 2.72 -7.56 17.99
N LEU A 256 3.65 -6.75 18.52
CA LEU A 256 4.32 -6.96 19.80
C LEU A 256 3.34 -6.91 20.97
N SER A 257 2.34 -6.02 20.92
CA SER A 257 1.32 -5.89 21.96
C SER A 257 0.43 -7.12 22.15
N ARG A 258 0.51 -8.11 21.23
CA ARG A 258 -0.15 -9.41 21.40
C ARG A 258 0.59 -10.35 22.33
N ILE A 259 1.91 -10.23 22.37
CA ILE A 259 2.80 -11.13 23.11
C ILE A 259 3.19 -10.48 24.44
N TYR A 260 3.41 -9.16 24.43
CA TYR A 260 3.80 -8.39 25.60
C TYR A 260 2.71 -7.38 26.00
N PRO A 261 2.41 -7.25 27.30
CA PRO A 261 1.48 -6.24 27.79
C PRO A 261 2.01 -4.83 27.52
N ARG A 262 1.08 -3.90 27.26
CA ARG A 262 1.40 -2.50 26.95
C ARG A 262 1.95 -1.82 28.20
N THR A 263 3.26 -1.60 28.23
CA THR A 263 3.96 -0.91 29.33
C THR A 263 4.43 0.48 28.88
N TRP A 264 4.74 1.35 29.86
CA TRP A 264 5.35 2.66 29.59
C TRP A 264 6.61 2.54 28.72
N ARG A 265 7.50 1.58 29.05
CA ARG A 265 8.74 1.32 28.29
C ARG A 265 8.48 1.05 26.81
N THR A 266 7.51 0.19 26.48
CA THR A 266 7.14 -0.10 25.09
C THR A 266 6.54 1.13 24.38
N SER A 267 5.81 1.99 25.10
CA SER A 267 5.25 3.21 24.51
C SER A 267 6.33 4.26 24.26
N THR A 268 7.29 4.42 25.19
CA THR A 268 8.47 5.29 24.99
C THR A 268 9.30 4.82 23.81
N LEU A 269 9.58 3.52 23.70
CA LEU A 269 10.34 2.97 22.57
C LEU A 269 9.66 3.24 21.23
N ARG A 270 8.33 3.08 21.16
CA ARG A 270 7.56 3.40 19.96
C ARG A 270 7.68 4.88 19.59
N ILE A 271 7.54 5.77 20.57
CA ILE A 271 7.64 7.22 20.34
C ILE A 271 9.05 7.57 19.85
N LEU A 272 10.10 7.09 20.53
CA LEU A 272 11.48 7.32 20.13
C LEU A 272 11.75 6.86 18.70
N LEU A 273 11.35 5.64 18.35
CA LEU A 273 11.53 5.13 16.99
C LEU A 273 10.72 5.94 15.95
N THR A 274 9.51 6.37 16.30
CA THR A 274 8.69 7.21 15.40
C THR A 274 9.35 8.58 15.20
N LEU A 275 9.93 9.16 16.26
CA LEU A 275 10.69 10.41 16.18
C LEU A 275 11.95 10.24 15.32
N THR A 276 12.69 9.14 15.49
CA THR A 276 13.82 8.80 14.62
C THR A 276 13.40 8.66 13.16
N ALA A 277 12.21 8.12 12.89
CA ALA A 277 11.69 8.05 11.54
C ALA A 277 11.37 9.42 10.95
N VAL A 278 10.77 10.32 11.73
CA VAL A 278 10.51 11.68 11.28
C VAL A 278 11.81 12.45 11.05
N ASP A 279 12.77 12.34 11.96
CA ASP A 279 14.10 12.95 11.85
C ASP A 279 14.87 12.44 10.62
N PHE A 280 14.74 11.15 10.30
CA PHE A 280 15.34 10.56 9.10
C PHE A 280 14.80 11.15 7.78
N GLY A 281 13.55 11.63 7.77
CA GLY A 281 12.89 12.19 6.58
C GLY A 281 12.90 13.71 6.50
N ALA A 282 13.39 14.41 7.53
CA ALA A 282 13.47 15.86 7.62
C ALA A 282 14.78 16.39 7.02
#